data_AF-A0A9D5YFM2-F1
#
_entry.id   AF-A0A9D5YFM2-F1
#
_cell.length_a   1.000
_cell.length_b   1.000
_cell.length_c   1.000
_cell.angle_alpha   90.00
_cell.angle_beta   90.00
_cell.angle_gamma   90.00
#
_symmetry.space_group_name_H-M   'P 1'
#
loop_
_entity.id
_entity.type
_entity.pdbx_description
1 polymer ?
#
loop_
_entity_poly.entity_id
_entity_poly.type
_entity_poly.pdbx_seq_one_letter_code
_entity_poly.pdbx_strand_id
1 'polypeptide(L)'
;MKKLKFKHFISLFLAVMMLVLTSAPIFAAELITERCPNIHVPGIMSSEIYVDASDPDSEITWPPSTDSILGLVKDCIPALLEFSVTRNWDKLGDDISPLAYEFFKNSCSDPDGSITNGSGIIFDYPTPEELKNDPDTIFHYDWRADPFESAAKLNDYINYVLECTGAQKVAIDCHSLGGIITLTYLSVYGFDKIDALAFNTTAIYGESYTGHLFMGDIVISNDSLMSFLDFAVDGIDNEELLDKIFDLLEAAGLGSLVASLGNTILENLGDKLIPEVVVPLFGKWLTIWAMVPDEDIDEAMEYTFTNFIPEGAEGKEELRSKIEKYNTLVRDKKDELLLKADRNGNFGVISRYGYSSIPATSQWQQISDGVLDSKNSSFGATFALYGATLDDGIINNTPPEFISPDKTVDASTCLFPEKTWFIKYAKHSDNYDDLDHLVDCILYSEEEITVYSLKEFPRFLIYNSDINRIIPDTEEILNENNGIFSFLQKIKEFFAVILKKLRALFNVL
;
A
#
# COMPACT_ATOMS: atom_id res chain seq x y z
N MET A 1 -47.36 -17.40 -45.61
CA MET A 1 -46.59 -18.50 -45.00
C MET A 1 -45.19 -18.14 -44.46
N LYS A 2 -44.59 -16.96 -44.76
CA LYS A 2 -43.24 -16.59 -44.21
C LYS A 2 -43.25 -15.90 -42.83
N LYS A 3 -44.30 -15.12 -42.48
CA LYS A 3 -44.37 -14.43 -41.16
C LYS A 3 -44.68 -15.33 -39.95
N LEU A 4 -45.35 -16.46 -40.15
CA LEU A 4 -45.69 -17.38 -39.05
C LEU A 4 -44.48 -18.22 -38.59
N LYS A 5 -43.55 -18.54 -39.50
CA LYS A 5 -42.32 -19.27 -39.20
C LYS A 5 -41.29 -18.42 -38.45
N PHE A 6 -41.28 -17.11 -38.69
CA PHE A 6 -40.39 -16.16 -38.01
C PHE A 6 -40.78 -15.97 -36.53
N LYS A 7 -42.08 -15.92 -36.22
CA LYS A 7 -42.56 -15.86 -34.83
C LYS A 7 -42.26 -17.14 -34.03
N HIS A 8 -42.39 -18.32 -34.65
CA HIS A 8 -42.02 -19.58 -34.00
C HIS A 8 -40.51 -19.71 -33.78
N PHE A 9 -39.69 -19.20 -34.71
CA PHE A 9 -38.25 -19.14 -34.54
C PHE A 9 -37.84 -18.20 -33.40
N ILE A 10 -38.45 -17.01 -33.30
CA ILE A 10 -38.20 -16.06 -32.20
C ILE A 10 -38.66 -16.62 -30.86
N SER A 11 -39.83 -17.27 -30.77
CA SER A 11 -40.29 -17.88 -29.53
C SER A 11 -39.45 -19.08 -29.11
N LEU A 12 -38.96 -19.88 -30.05
CA LEU A 12 -38.04 -20.99 -29.75
C LEU A 12 -36.65 -20.47 -29.35
N PHE A 13 -36.15 -19.43 -30.02
CA PHE A 13 -34.89 -18.76 -29.68
C PHE A 13 -34.96 -18.08 -28.30
N LEU A 14 -36.08 -17.42 -27.96
CA LEU A 14 -36.31 -16.86 -26.63
C LEU A 14 -36.51 -17.92 -25.56
N ALA A 15 -37.15 -19.06 -25.87
CA ALA A 15 -37.29 -20.17 -24.94
C ALA A 15 -35.95 -20.88 -24.68
N VAL A 16 -35.12 -21.04 -25.72
CA VAL A 16 -33.75 -21.57 -25.60
C VAL A 16 -32.85 -20.57 -24.88
N MET A 17 -32.95 -19.27 -25.16
CA MET A 17 -32.25 -18.24 -24.38
C MET A 17 -32.72 -18.21 -22.94
N MET A 18 -34.02 -18.35 -22.64
CA MET A 18 -34.50 -18.47 -21.27
C MET A 18 -34.01 -19.76 -20.60
N LEU A 19 -33.94 -20.90 -21.32
CA LEU A 19 -33.36 -22.15 -20.81
C LEU A 19 -31.85 -22.04 -20.55
N VAL A 20 -31.12 -21.32 -21.41
CA VAL A 20 -29.67 -21.04 -21.28
C VAL A 20 -29.39 -19.97 -20.21
N LEU A 21 -30.31 -19.02 -20.01
CA LEU A 21 -30.26 -18.04 -18.92
C LEU A 21 -30.71 -18.64 -17.57
N THR A 22 -31.49 -19.72 -17.56
CA THR A 22 -31.80 -20.50 -16.35
C THR A 22 -30.78 -21.60 -16.06
N SER A 23 -29.90 -21.92 -17.01
CA SER A 23 -28.64 -22.61 -16.74
C SER A 23 -27.55 -21.55 -16.64
N ALA A 24 -27.62 -20.71 -15.61
CA ALA A 24 -26.44 -20.03 -15.14
C ALA A 24 -25.29 -21.06 -15.03
N PRO A 25 -24.01 -20.67 -15.25
CA PRO A 25 -22.96 -21.43 -14.59
C PRO A 25 -23.41 -21.57 -13.14
N ILE A 26 -23.37 -22.80 -12.61
CA ILE A 26 -23.50 -23.01 -11.18
C ILE A 26 -22.33 -22.21 -10.60
N PHE A 27 -22.59 -20.94 -10.31
CA PHE A 27 -21.72 -20.08 -9.54
C PHE A 27 -21.51 -20.81 -8.22
N ALA A 28 -20.32 -20.66 -7.64
CA ALA A 28 -19.93 -21.16 -6.33
C ALA A 28 -20.74 -20.54 -5.17
N ALA A 29 -22.05 -20.34 -5.36
CA ALA A 29 -22.99 -19.81 -4.39
C ALA A 29 -23.51 -20.89 -3.41
N GLU A 30 -23.04 -22.14 -3.52
CA GLU A 30 -23.39 -23.24 -2.61
C GLU A 30 -22.35 -23.45 -1.48
N LEU A 31 -21.38 -22.56 -1.33
CA LEU A 31 -20.30 -22.69 -0.34
C LEU A 31 -20.32 -21.66 0.79
N ILE A 32 -21.14 -20.61 0.74
CA ILE A 32 -21.11 -19.51 1.72
C ILE A 32 -22.18 -19.72 2.80
N THR A 33 -21.75 -19.81 4.07
CA THR A 33 -22.64 -19.94 5.25
C THR A 33 -23.19 -18.60 5.72
N GLU A 34 -23.94 -18.62 6.83
CA GLU A 34 -24.36 -17.42 7.56
C GLU A 34 -23.11 -16.58 7.90
N ARG A 35 -22.96 -15.43 7.21
CA ARG A 35 -21.81 -14.53 7.38
C ARG A 35 -21.75 -14.02 8.81
N CYS A 36 -20.65 -14.32 9.50
CA CYS A 36 -20.29 -13.54 10.68
C CYS A 36 -19.90 -12.10 10.24
N PRO A 37 -20.03 -11.10 11.12
CA PRO A 37 -19.69 -9.72 10.76
C PRO A 37 -18.25 -9.60 10.25
N ASN A 38 -18.05 -8.91 9.13
CA ASN A 38 -16.72 -8.57 8.65
C ASN A 38 -16.23 -7.25 9.23
N ILE A 39 -14.97 -7.21 9.66
CA ILE A 39 -14.31 -5.96 10.02
C ILE A 39 -13.09 -5.78 9.10
N HIS A 40 -13.20 -4.83 8.18
CA HIS A 40 -12.07 -4.37 7.38
C HIS A 40 -11.13 -3.52 8.26
N VAL A 41 -9.87 -3.94 8.37
CA VAL A 41 -8.82 -3.18 9.04
C VAL A 41 -7.92 -2.55 7.96
N PRO A 42 -8.06 -1.25 7.69
CA PRO A 42 -7.43 -0.58 6.55
C PRO A 42 -5.95 -0.31 6.77
N GLY A 43 -5.30 0.23 5.73
CA GLY A 43 -3.87 0.55 5.72
C GLY A 43 -3.48 1.86 6.43
N ILE A 44 -2.21 2.23 6.26
CA ILE A 44 -1.69 3.53 6.72
C ILE A 44 -2.39 4.66 5.96
N MET A 45 -2.54 5.84 6.59
CA MET A 45 -3.16 7.02 5.97
C MET A 45 -4.63 6.84 5.54
N SER A 46 -5.30 5.81 6.07
CA SER A 46 -6.70 5.48 5.76
C SER A 46 -7.73 6.36 6.48
N SER A 47 -7.30 7.18 7.42
CA SER A 47 -8.16 8.07 8.20
C SER A 47 -7.58 9.49 8.23
N GLU A 48 -8.48 10.47 8.21
CA GLU A 48 -8.13 11.87 8.39
C GLU A 48 -7.60 12.12 9.79
N ILE A 49 -6.59 12.98 9.90
CA ILE A 49 -6.04 13.42 11.18
C ILE A 49 -6.49 14.85 11.44
N TYR A 50 -7.07 15.07 12.62
CA TYR A 50 -7.53 16.36 13.11
C TYR A 50 -6.52 16.94 14.09
N VAL A 51 -6.40 18.28 14.13
CA VAL A 51 -5.61 18.99 15.15
C VAL A 51 -6.16 18.72 16.55
N ASP A 52 -7.48 18.65 16.68
CA ASP A 52 -8.20 18.33 17.92
C ASP A 52 -9.32 17.32 17.61
N ALA A 53 -9.09 16.06 17.95
CA ALA A 53 -10.04 14.97 17.74
C ALA A 53 -11.27 15.04 18.67
N SER A 54 -11.31 15.99 19.61
CA SER A 54 -12.50 16.25 20.44
C SER A 54 -13.46 17.29 19.83
N ASP A 55 -13.02 17.99 18.78
CA ASP A 55 -13.80 19.00 18.06
C ASP A 55 -14.04 18.57 16.60
N PRO A 56 -15.29 18.22 16.22
CA PRO A 56 -15.59 17.81 14.84
C PRO A 56 -15.42 18.93 13.81
N ASP A 57 -15.34 20.19 14.24
CA ASP A 57 -15.05 21.33 13.36
C ASP A 57 -13.54 21.66 13.30
N SER A 58 -12.69 20.83 13.90
CA SER A 58 -11.24 21.02 13.93
C SER A 58 -10.59 20.88 12.56
N GLU A 59 -9.45 21.54 12.37
CA GLU A 59 -8.71 21.51 11.11
C GLU A 59 -8.10 20.11 10.86
N ILE A 60 -8.17 19.66 9.60
CA ILE A 60 -7.55 18.42 9.14
C ILE A 60 -6.07 18.70 8.82
N THR A 61 -5.17 17.95 9.44
CA THR A 61 -3.72 17.98 9.19
C THR A 61 -3.29 16.96 8.15
N TRP A 62 -4.05 15.87 8.01
CA TRP A 62 -3.78 14.82 7.04
C TRP A 62 -5.07 14.26 6.43
N PRO A 63 -5.16 14.10 5.09
CA PRO A 63 -4.19 14.55 4.11
C PRO A 63 -4.17 16.08 4.00
N PRO A 64 -3.02 16.72 3.70
CA PRO A 64 -2.98 18.16 3.49
C PRO A 64 -3.82 18.58 2.27
N SER A 65 -4.52 19.72 2.37
CA SER A 65 -5.30 20.24 1.25
C SER A 65 -4.42 20.71 0.08
N THR A 66 -4.97 20.70 -1.13
CA THR A 66 -4.32 21.28 -2.33
C THR A 66 -3.84 22.71 -2.08
N ASP A 67 -4.66 23.54 -1.41
CA ASP A 67 -4.32 24.93 -1.12
C ASP A 67 -3.16 25.04 -0.12
N SER A 68 -3.12 24.17 0.89
CA SER A 68 -2.01 24.08 1.85
C SER A 68 -0.71 23.71 1.13
N ILE A 69 -0.73 22.71 0.23
CA ILE A 69 0.43 22.29 -0.56
C ILE A 69 0.90 23.43 -1.46
N LEU A 70 0.00 24.09 -2.19
CA LEU A 70 0.34 25.24 -3.04
C LEU A 70 0.87 26.43 -2.22
N GLY A 71 0.38 26.61 -0.99
CA GLY A 71 0.91 27.56 -0.02
C GLY A 71 2.37 27.28 0.32
N LEU A 72 2.69 26.04 0.69
CA LEU A 72 4.07 25.62 0.97
C LEU A 72 4.98 25.84 -0.24
N VAL A 73 4.54 25.45 -1.45
CA VAL A 73 5.34 25.67 -2.67
C VAL A 73 5.60 27.16 -2.89
N LYS A 74 4.62 28.04 -2.66
CA LYS A 74 4.80 29.50 -2.75
C LYS A 74 5.83 30.00 -1.75
N ASP A 75 5.79 29.50 -0.52
CA ASP A 75 6.71 29.90 0.54
C ASP A 75 8.15 29.44 0.25
N CYS A 76 8.33 28.35 -0.51
CA CYS A 76 9.64 27.89 -1.00
C CYS A 76 10.19 28.70 -2.19
N ILE A 77 9.38 29.48 -2.92
CA ILE A 77 9.82 30.23 -4.12
C ILE A 77 11.03 31.13 -3.86
N PRO A 78 11.08 31.96 -2.79
CA PRO A 78 12.23 32.82 -2.54
C PRO A 78 13.54 32.05 -2.40
N ALA A 79 13.52 30.93 -1.67
CA ALA A 79 14.68 30.06 -1.49
C ALA A 79 15.11 29.43 -2.83
N LEU A 80 14.16 28.96 -3.63
CA LEU A 80 14.42 28.40 -4.96
C LEU A 80 14.96 29.45 -5.95
N LEU A 81 14.49 30.68 -5.88
CA LEU A 81 15.00 31.81 -6.68
C LEU A 81 16.44 32.13 -6.33
N GLU A 82 16.75 32.24 -5.04
CA GLU A 82 18.12 32.47 -4.59
C GLU A 82 19.03 31.30 -5.00
N PHE A 83 18.57 30.07 -4.83
CA PHE A 83 19.30 28.88 -5.25
C PHE A 83 19.54 28.86 -6.77
N SER A 84 18.58 29.27 -7.59
CA SER A 84 18.73 29.28 -9.05
C SER A 84 19.93 30.10 -9.53
N VAL A 85 20.31 31.12 -8.75
CA VAL A 85 21.46 32.01 -8.99
C VAL A 85 22.71 31.54 -8.25
N THR A 86 22.58 31.19 -6.98
CA THR A 86 23.72 30.92 -6.08
C THR A 86 24.25 29.50 -6.20
N ARG A 87 23.38 28.55 -6.55
CA ARG A 87 23.62 27.10 -6.48
C ARG A 87 24.14 26.64 -5.11
N ASN A 88 23.80 27.37 -4.05
CA ASN A 88 24.20 27.06 -2.68
C ASN A 88 23.18 26.11 -2.05
N TRP A 89 23.54 24.85 -1.97
CA TRP A 89 22.69 23.79 -1.43
C TRP A 89 22.48 23.89 0.07
N ASP A 90 23.51 24.17 0.85
CA ASP A 90 23.41 24.34 2.31
C ASP A 90 22.36 25.41 2.64
N LYS A 91 22.45 26.55 1.95
CA LYS A 91 21.50 27.65 2.14
C LYS A 91 20.08 27.27 1.70
N LEU A 92 19.94 26.57 0.58
CA LEU A 92 18.62 26.09 0.15
C LEU A 92 18.00 25.19 1.23
N GLY A 93 18.77 24.26 1.80
CA GLY A 93 18.34 23.42 2.91
C GLY A 93 17.97 24.21 4.17
N ASP A 94 18.77 25.20 4.56
CA ASP A 94 18.48 26.11 5.68
C ASP A 94 17.16 26.87 5.52
N ASP A 95 16.83 27.26 4.28
CA ASP A 95 15.63 28.05 4.03
C ASP A 95 14.37 27.16 3.90
N ILE A 96 14.46 25.94 3.34
CA ILE A 96 13.28 25.09 3.08
C ILE A 96 12.94 24.11 4.21
N SER A 97 13.93 23.59 4.95
CA SER A 97 13.66 22.61 6.02
C SER A 97 12.71 23.15 7.08
N PRO A 98 12.84 24.40 7.58
CA PRO A 98 11.90 24.94 8.57
C PRO A 98 10.48 25.06 8.03
N LEU A 99 10.31 25.40 6.74
CA LEU A 99 8.99 25.47 6.10
C LEU A 99 8.34 24.08 6.03
N ALA A 100 9.10 23.07 5.62
CA ALA A 100 8.63 21.70 5.57
C ALA A 100 8.29 21.16 6.97
N TYR A 101 9.15 21.41 7.97
CA TYR A 101 8.87 21.03 9.36
C TYR A 101 7.60 21.70 9.88
N GLU A 102 7.44 23.01 9.70
CA GLU A 102 6.25 23.73 10.16
C GLU A 102 4.96 23.25 9.50
N PHE A 103 5.05 22.82 8.23
CA PHE A 103 3.93 22.22 7.51
C PHE A 103 3.51 20.87 8.10
N PHE A 104 4.48 20.01 8.44
CA PHE A 104 4.20 18.66 8.92
C PHE A 104 4.11 18.52 10.45
N LYS A 105 4.46 19.55 11.22
CA LYS A 105 4.60 19.45 12.69
C LYS A 105 3.35 18.91 13.41
N ASN A 106 2.16 19.21 12.90
CA ASN A 106 0.91 18.73 13.52
C ASN A 106 0.59 17.27 13.18
N SER A 107 1.31 16.67 12.23
CA SER A 107 1.27 15.25 11.93
C SER A 107 2.33 14.45 12.71
N CYS A 108 3.32 15.12 13.30
CA CYS A 108 4.35 14.48 14.13
C CYS A 108 3.75 13.91 15.43
N SER A 109 4.40 12.87 15.96
CA SER A 109 4.16 12.37 17.31
C SER A 109 5.04 13.09 18.33
N ASP A 110 4.66 12.98 19.61
CA ASP A 110 5.47 13.43 20.74
C ASP A 110 6.81 12.65 20.79
N PRO A 111 7.84 13.17 21.49
CA PRO A 111 9.17 12.56 21.49
C PRO A 111 9.22 11.09 21.94
N ASP A 112 8.25 10.63 22.71
CA ASP A 112 8.10 9.24 23.17
C ASP A 112 7.28 8.35 22.20
N GLY A 113 6.91 8.89 21.04
CA GLY A 113 6.08 8.25 20.02
C GLY A 113 4.59 8.24 20.30
N SER A 114 4.13 8.85 21.40
CA SER A 114 2.69 9.02 21.65
C SER A 114 2.08 10.06 20.72
N ILE A 115 0.78 9.95 20.45
CA ILE A 115 0.06 10.93 19.65
C ILE A 115 0.07 12.27 20.38
N THR A 116 0.49 13.33 19.68
CA THR A 116 0.52 14.68 20.25
C THR A 116 -0.85 15.07 20.78
N ASN A 117 -0.86 15.54 22.03
CA ASN A 117 -2.05 15.75 22.84
C ASN A 117 -3.12 16.58 22.10
N GLY A 118 -4.32 16.00 21.95
CA GLY A 118 -5.45 16.58 21.25
C GLY A 118 -5.60 16.07 19.82
N SER A 119 -4.51 15.80 19.09
CA SER A 119 -4.60 15.34 17.69
C SER A 119 -5.08 13.90 17.60
N GLY A 120 -5.67 13.54 16.45
CA GLY A 120 -6.05 12.16 16.18
C GLY A 120 -7.18 12.04 15.17
N ILE A 121 -7.85 10.89 15.20
CA ILE A 121 -9.01 10.63 14.36
C ILE A 121 -10.31 10.89 15.11
N ILE A 122 -11.37 11.19 14.38
CA ILE A 122 -12.75 11.12 14.87
C ILE A 122 -13.36 9.85 14.27
N PHE A 123 -13.74 8.91 15.13
CA PHE A 123 -14.40 7.68 14.72
C PHE A 123 -15.64 7.42 15.55
N ASP A 124 -16.79 7.72 14.95
CA ASP A 124 -18.08 7.32 15.48
C ASP A 124 -18.38 5.89 15.02
N TYR A 125 -18.68 5.02 15.99
CA TYR A 125 -19.07 3.65 15.66
C TYR A 125 -20.41 3.64 14.92
N PRO A 126 -20.59 2.75 13.92
CA PRO A 126 -21.89 2.57 13.28
C PRO A 126 -22.96 2.22 14.32
N THR A 127 -24.19 2.67 14.11
CA THR A 127 -25.29 2.40 15.02
C THR A 127 -25.61 0.90 15.08
N PRO A 128 -26.22 0.41 16.19
CA PRO A 128 -26.62 -0.99 16.27
C PRO A 128 -27.65 -1.42 15.20
N GLU A 129 -28.39 -0.47 14.61
CA GLU A 129 -29.32 -0.77 13.51
C GLU A 129 -28.58 -0.93 12.19
N GLU A 130 -27.57 -0.09 11.92
CA GLU A 130 -26.68 -0.22 10.76
C GLU A 130 -25.97 -1.58 10.77
N LEU A 131 -25.32 -1.95 11.88
CA LEU A 131 -24.60 -3.23 12.00
C LEU A 131 -25.49 -4.47 11.90
N LYS A 132 -26.78 -4.37 12.23
CA LYS A 132 -27.72 -5.49 12.07
C LYS A 132 -28.20 -5.65 10.63
N ASN A 133 -28.22 -4.55 9.87
CA ASN A 133 -28.66 -4.55 8.48
C ASN A 133 -27.51 -4.90 7.54
N ASP A 134 -26.32 -4.38 7.83
CA ASP A 134 -25.09 -4.63 7.09
C ASP A 134 -23.94 -4.81 8.11
N PRO A 135 -23.53 -6.06 8.37
CA PRO A 135 -22.53 -6.34 9.38
C PRO A 135 -21.09 -6.17 8.87
N ASP A 136 -20.91 -5.80 7.59
CA ASP A 136 -19.60 -5.51 7.01
C ASP A 136 -19.23 -4.05 7.31
N THR A 137 -18.10 -3.85 7.98
CA THR A 137 -17.74 -2.53 8.52
C THR A 137 -16.25 -2.27 8.47
N ILE A 138 -15.86 -1.00 8.54
CA ILE A 138 -14.46 -0.55 8.54
C ILE A 138 -14.09 -0.09 9.95
N PHE A 139 -12.96 -0.56 10.45
CA PHE A 139 -12.37 -0.08 11.69
C PHE A 139 -11.42 1.08 11.42
N HIS A 140 -11.79 2.30 11.83
CA HIS A 140 -10.92 3.47 11.71
C HIS A 140 -10.01 3.61 12.94
N TYR A 141 -8.74 3.93 12.70
CA TYR A 141 -7.76 4.13 13.76
C TYR A 141 -6.72 5.18 13.36
N ASP A 142 -6.08 5.79 14.36
CA ASP A 142 -4.96 6.69 14.12
C ASP A 142 -3.74 5.85 13.70
N TRP A 143 -3.42 5.91 12.43
CA TRP A 143 -2.37 5.11 11.80
C TRP A 143 -0.95 5.54 12.23
N ARG A 144 -0.79 6.58 13.06
CA ARG A 144 0.48 6.99 13.67
C ARG A 144 0.71 6.36 15.05
N ALA A 145 -0.37 5.93 15.71
CA ALA A 145 -0.37 5.52 17.11
C ALA A 145 0.38 4.21 17.36
N ASP A 146 0.71 3.92 18.62
CA ASP A 146 1.26 2.63 19.02
C ASP A 146 0.36 1.47 18.50
N PRO A 147 0.89 0.46 17.78
CA PRO A 147 0.12 -0.70 17.36
C PRO A 147 -0.66 -1.37 18.51
N PHE A 148 -0.15 -1.35 19.75
CA PHE A 148 -0.86 -1.90 20.91
C PHE A 148 -2.07 -1.07 21.33
N GLU A 149 -2.03 0.26 21.17
CA GLU A 149 -3.19 1.12 21.42
C GLU A 149 -4.27 0.89 20.36
N SER A 150 -3.87 0.83 19.09
CA SER A 150 -4.78 0.53 17.98
C SER A 150 -5.39 -0.87 18.11
N ALA A 151 -4.61 -1.88 18.53
CA ALA A 151 -5.12 -3.22 18.82
C ALA A 151 -6.12 -3.26 19.99
N ALA A 152 -5.90 -2.45 21.03
CA ALA A 152 -6.85 -2.33 22.13
C ALA A 152 -8.18 -1.71 21.67
N LYS A 153 -8.12 -0.64 20.85
CA LYS A 153 -9.30 -0.03 20.23
C LYS A 153 -10.02 -1.01 19.28
N LEU A 154 -9.27 -1.82 18.53
CA LEU A 154 -9.84 -2.88 17.68
C LEU A 154 -10.57 -3.92 18.55
N ASN A 155 -10.01 -4.33 19.69
CA ASN A 155 -10.70 -5.24 20.60
C ASN A 155 -12.03 -4.64 21.12
N ASP A 156 -12.04 -3.36 21.48
CA ASP A 156 -13.26 -2.67 21.93
C ASP A 156 -14.29 -2.61 20.81
N TYR A 157 -13.86 -2.34 19.58
CA TYR A 157 -14.72 -2.33 18.41
C TYR A 157 -15.30 -3.71 18.10
N ILE A 158 -14.48 -4.77 18.14
CA ILE A 158 -14.95 -6.16 17.99
C ILE A 158 -16.02 -6.48 19.04
N ASN A 159 -15.82 -6.12 20.31
CA ASN A 159 -16.82 -6.37 21.36
C ASN A 159 -18.13 -5.64 21.07
N TYR A 160 -18.06 -4.39 20.61
CA TYR A 160 -19.22 -3.61 20.23
C TYR A 160 -19.99 -4.24 19.07
N VAL A 161 -19.29 -4.67 18.01
CA VAL A 161 -19.90 -5.36 16.86
C VAL A 161 -20.58 -6.66 17.30
N LEU A 162 -19.92 -7.47 18.13
CA LEU A 162 -20.50 -8.71 18.66
C LEU A 162 -21.74 -8.45 19.52
N GLU A 163 -21.73 -7.42 20.37
CA GLU A 163 -22.89 -7.04 21.18
C GLU A 163 -24.07 -6.57 20.32
N CYS A 164 -23.80 -5.76 19.29
CA CYS A 164 -24.83 -5.22 18.42
C CYS A 164 -25.47 -6.29 17.54
N THR A 165 -24.67 -7.17 16.96
CA THR A 165 -25.11 -8.19 16.00
C THR A 165 -25.62 -9.45 16.69
N GLY A 166 -25.17 -9.73 17.91
CA GLY A 166 -25.42 -11.00 18.61
C GLY A 166 -24.55 -12.16 18.10
N ALA A 167 -23.59 -11.89 17.23
CA ALA A 167 -22.62 -12.88 16.75
C ALA A 167 -21.65 -13.30 17.87
N GLN A 168 -21.01 -14.45 17.71
CA GLN A 168 -20.00 -14.96 18.65
C GLN A 168 -18.57 -14.63 18.24
N LYS A 169 -18.36 -14.43 16.94
CA LYS A 169 -17.07 -14.16 16.31
C LYS A 169 -17.24 -13.19 15.15
N VAL A 170 -16.14 -12.62 14.70
CA VAL A 170 -16.04 -11.79 13.51
C VAL A 170 -15.05 -12.38 12.51
N ALA A 171 -15.25 -12.08 11.23
CA ALA A 171 -14.23 -12.18 10.21
C ALA A 171 -13.44 -10.86 10.15
N ILE A 172 -12.17 -10.94 9.76
CA ILE A 172 -11.34 -9.76 9.54
C ILE A 172 -10.66 -9.91 8.18
N ASP A 173 -10.92 -8.99 7.26
CA ASP A 173 -10.01 -8.71 6.16
C ASP A 173 -9.13 -7.50 6.51
N CYS A 174 -7.84 -7.58 6.22
CA CYS A 174 -6.92 -6.52 6.58
C CYS A 174 -5.99 -6.20 5.42
N HIS A 175 -5.66 -4.91 5.29
CA HIS A 175 -4.89 -4.38 4.18
C HIS A 175 -3.70 -3.56 4.66
N SER A 176 -2.54 -3.72 4.03
CA SER A 176 -1.34 -2.91 4.31
C SER A 176 -0.98 -2.90 5.80
N LEU A 177 -0.85 -1.72 6.43
CA LEU A 177 -0.62 -1.56 7.88
C LEU A 177 -1.67 -2.25 8.75
N GLY A 178 -2.90 -2.44 8.27
CA GLY A 178 -3.96 -3.13 9.00
C GLY A 178 -3.57 -4.54 9.43
N GLY A 179 -2.71 -5.23 8.66
CA GLY A 179 -2.18 -6.53 9.06
C GLY A 179 -1.31 -6.47 10.31
N ILE A 180 -0.53 -5.40 10.52
CA ILE A 180 0.24 -5.19 11.76
C ILE A 180 -0.71 -4.99 12.94
N ILE A 181 -1.78 -4.22 12.77
CA ILE A 181 -2.76 -3.97 13.85
C ILE A 181 -3.48 -5.27 14.21
N THR A 182 -3.94 -6.02 13.20
CA THR A 182 -4.58 -7.33 13.39
C THR A 182 -3.64 -8.31 14.08
N LEU A 183 -2.39 -8.42 13.65
CA LEU A 183 -1.41 -9.33 14.27
C LEU A 183 -1.07 -8.91 15.71
N THR A 184 -1.02 -7.61 15.98
CA THR A 184 -0.83 -7.08 17.33
C THR A 184 -2.01 -7.45 18.21
N TYR A 185 -3.25 -7.31 17.72
CA TYR A 185 -4.45 -7.78 18.42
C TYR A 185 -4.36 -9.28 18.74
N LEU A 186 -4.02 -10.12 17.77
CA LEU A 186 -3.90 -11.56 17.98
C LEU A 186 -2.84 -11.93 19.02
N SER A 187 -1.74 -11.16 19.10
CA SER A 187 -0.67 -11.39 20.08
C SER A 187 -1.10 -11.10 21.53
N VAL A 188 -2.05 -10.18 21.73
CA VAL A 188 -2.50 -9.72 23.05
C VAL A 188 -3.81 -10.38 23.48
N TYR A 189 -4.79 -10.43 22.58
CA TYR A 189 -6.17 -10.81 22.87
C TYR A 189 -6.52 -12.24 22.40
N GLY A 190 -5.65 -12.85 21.59
CA GLY A 190 -5.85 -14.21 21.09
C GLY A 190 -6.89 -14.31 19.96
N PHE A 191 -7.41 -15.52 19.77
CA PHE A 191 -8.16 -15.90 18.55
C PHE A 191 -9.63 -16.23 18.82
N ASP A 192 -10.08 -16.22 20.07
CA ASP A 192 -11.39 -16.75 20.49
C ASP A 192 -12.57 -16.07 19.80
N LYS A 193 -12.43 -14.79 19.46
CA LYS A 193 -13.46 -13.98 18.78
C LYS A 193 -13.30 -13.94 17.26
N ILE A 194 -12.31 -14.64 16.72
CA ILE A 194 -11.97 -14.59 15.30
C ILE A 194 -12.45 -15.87 14.64
N ASP A 195 -13.18 -15.70 13.55
CA ASP A 195 -13.71 -16.79 12.73
C ASP A 195 -12.85 -17.05 11.50
N ALA A 196 -12.50 -15.98 10.78
CA ALA A 196 -11.74 -16.03 9.54
C ALA A 196 -10.85 -14.80 9.37
N LEU A 197 -9.77 -14.95 8.60
CA LEU A 197 -8.78 -13.91 8.34
C LEU A 197 -8.36 -13.89 6.86
N ALA A 198 -8.41 -12.71 6.24
CA ALA A 198 -7.84 -12.46 4.92
C ALA A 198 -6.78 -11.36 5.01
N PHE A 199 -5.54 -11.67 4.61
CA PHE A 199 -4.43 -10.73 4.60
C PHE A 199 -4.19 -10.25 3.16
N ASN A 200 -4.63 -9.04 2.85
CA ASN A 200 -4.54 -8.44 1.51
C ASN A 200 -3.41 -7.42 1.43
N THR A 201 -2.29 -7.83 0.86
CA THR A 201 -1.04 -7.07 0.73
C THR A 201 -0.66 -6.34 2.02
N THR A 202 -0.32 -7.12 3.06
CA THR A 202 -0.10 -6.57 4.41
C THR A 202 1.37 -6.33 4.74
N ALA A 203 1.64 -5.34 5.59
CA ALA A 203 2.99 -4.92 5.96
C ALA A 203 3.61 -5.71 7.13
N ILE A 204 3.13 -6.92 7.42
CA ILE A 204 3.54 -7.70 8.61
C ILE A 204 5.04 -8.05 8.60
N TYR A 205 5.60 -8.33 7.42
CA TYR A 205 7.04 -8.59 7.23
C TYR A 205 7.82 -7.30 6.93
N GLY A 206 7.15 -6.15 7.00
CA GLY A 206 7.70 -4.84 6.73
C GLY A 206 7.76 -4.47 5.26
N GLU A 207 8.47 -3.38 4.98
CA GLU A 207 8.67 -2.78 3.67
C GLU A 207 10.10 -2.23 3.59
N SER A 208 10.86 -2.67 2.58
CA SER A 208 12.28 -2.30 2.44
C SER A 208 12.51 -0.81 2.33
N TYR A 209 11.60 -0.05 1.70
CA TYR A 209 11.71 1.40 1.64
C TYR A 209 11.77 2.02 3.05
N THR A 210 10.88 1.63 3.95
CA THR A 210 10.86 2.11 5.35
C THR A 210 12.15 1.74 6.10
N GLY A 211 12.63 0.49 5.98
CA GLY A 211 13.87 0.07 6.64
C GLY A 211 15.07 0.86 6.17
N HIS A 212 15.24 0.97 4.85
CA HIS A 212 16.35 1.68 4.23
C HIS A 212 16.29 3.20 4.44
N LEU A 213 15.09 3.79 4.48
CA LEU A 213 14.90 5.18 4.85
C LEU A 213 15.47 5.47 6.25
N PHE A 214 15.24 4.57 7.21
CA PHE A 214 15.75 4.68 8.58
C PHE A 214 17.23 4.32 8.74
N MET A 215 17.88 3.88 7.66
CA MET A 215 19.34 3.74 7.57
C MET A 215 19.99 4.90 6.78
N GLY A 216 19.19 5.89 6.36
CA GLY A 216 19.66 7.02 5.54
C GLY A 216 19.97 6.64 4.08
N ASP A 217 19.55 5.45 3.64
CA ASP A 217 19.75 4.99 2.27
C ASP A 217 18.67 5.58 1.34
N ILE A 218 18.89 6.82 0.92
CA ILE A 218 18.03 7.48 -0.06
C ILE A 218 18.69 7.49 -1.42
N VAL A 219 18.03 6.91 -2.41
CA VAL A 219 18.50 6.84 -3.81
C VAL A 219 17.34 7.17 -4.74
N ILE A 220 17.51 8.19 -5.58
CA ILE A 220 16.71 8.38 -6.80
C ILE A 220 17.65 8.21 -7.99
N SER A 221 17.58 7.05 -8.62
CA SER A 221 18.21 6.79 -9.91
C SER A 221 17.28 7.18 -11.05
N ASN A 222 17.83 7.47 -12.24
CA ASN A 222 17.01 7.71 -13.44
C ASN A 222 16.05 6.55 -13.71
N ASP A 223 16.49 5.31 -13.51
CA ASP A 223 15.67 4.12 -13.77
C ASP A 223 14.54 3.99 -12.73
N SER A 224 14.82 4.28 -11.46
CA SER A 224 13.79 4.34 -10.40
C SER A 224 12.79 5.46 -10.63
N LEU A 225 13.24 6.65 -11.05
CA LEU A 225 12.38 7.78 -11.36
C LEU A 225 11.46 7.48 -12.54
N MET A 226 11.98 6.87 -13.61
CA MET A 226 11.17 6.49 -14.76
C MET A 226 10.17 5.39 -14.40
N SER A 227 10.55 4.41 -13.58
CA SER A 227 9.63 3.36 -13.10
C SER A 227 8.51 3.93 -12.24
N PHE A 228 8.82 4.91 -11.39
CA PHE A 228 7.82 5.63 -10.61
C PHE A 228 6.95 6.56 -11.44
N LEU A 229 7.51 7.28 -12.41
CA LEU A 229 6.70 8.05 -13.34
C LEU A 229 5.76 7.14 -14.12
N ASP A 230 6.19 5.94 -14.51
CA ASP A 230 5.32 4.95 -15.15
C ASP A 230 4.19 4.50 -14.22
N PHE A 231 4.51 4.16 -12.96
CA PHE A 231 3.52 3.80 -11.94
C PHE A 231 2.55 4.94 -11.61
N ALA A 232 3.10 6.15 -11.41
CA ALA A 232 2.35 7.33 -11.00
C ALA A 232 1.47 7.83 -12.13
N VAL A 233 1.94 7.87 -13.39
CA VAL A 233 1.21 8.36 -14.57
C VAL A 233 0.12 7.41 -15.04
N ASP A 234 0.25 6.12 -14.73
CA ASP A 234 -0.82 5.16 -14.96
C ASP A 234 -1.97 5.43 -13.96
N GLY A 235 -3.03 6.14 -14.38
CA GLY A 235 -4.26 6.35 -13.60
C GLY A 235 -4.39 7.67 -12.81
N ILE A 236 -3.72 8.75 -13.21
CA ILE A 236 -3.71 10.01 -12.44
C ILE A 236 -5.06 10.75 -12.40
N ASP A 237 -5.58 10.93 -11.18
CA ASP A 237 -6.49 12.01 -10.72
C ASP A 237 -5.75 13.21 -10.06
N ASN A 238 -4.42 13.23 -10.05
CA ASN A 238 -3.53 14.29 -9.50
C ASN A 238 -2.86 15.22 -10.53
N GLU A 239 -3.22 15.17 -11.82
CA GLU A 239 -2.61 16.00 -12.88
C GLU A 239 -2.83 17.48 -12.57
N GLU A 240 -4.00 17.83 -12.04
CA GLU A 240 -4.37 19.21 -11.74
C GLU A 240 -3.47 19.83 -10.65
N LEU A 241 -3.06 19.08 -9.62
CA LEU A 241 -2.16 19.58 -8.59
C LEU A 241 -0.75 19.77 -9.15
N LEU A 242 -0.24 18.79 -9.89
CA LEU A 242 1.07 18.86 -10.52
C LEU A 242 1.14 20.04 -11.50
N ASP A 243 0.13 20.21 -12.36
CA ASP A 243 0.03 21.33 -13.30
C ASP A 243 0.03 22.68 -12.58
N LYS A 244 -0.74 22.81 -11.48
CA LYS A 244 -0.74 24.05 -10.67
C LYS A 244 0.62 24.33 -10.03
N ILE A 245 1.35 23.31 -9.59
CA ILE A 245 2.71 23.45 -9.06
C ILE A 245 3.66 23.90 -10.18
N PHE A 246 3.57 23.27 -11.36
CA PHE A 246 4.38 23.64 -12.52
C PHE A 246 4.09 25.08 -12.98
N ASP A 247 2.82 25.47 -13.12
CA ASP A 247 2.40 26.83 -13.48
C ASP A 247 2.95 27.87 -12.50
N LEU A 248 2.91 27.56 -11.21
CA LEU A 248 3.42 28.44 -10.16
C LEU A 248 4.95 28.63 -10.28
N LEU A 249 5.68 27.54 -10.50
CA LEU A 249 7.13 27.56 -10.68
C LEU A 249 7.54 28.22 -12.01
N GLU A 250 6.77 28.01 -13.07
CA GLU A 250 6.98 28.68 -14.37
C GLU A 250 6.72 30.18 -14.26
N ALA A 251 5.64 30.60 -13.59
CA ALA A 251 5.33 32.00 -13.32
C ALA A 251 6.43 32.70 -12.50
N ALA A 252 7.13 31.96 -11.63
CA ALA A 252 8.30 32.43 -10.90
C ALA A 252 9.61 32.44 -11.72
N GLY A 253 9.59 31.96 -12.97
CA GLY A 253 10.79 31.84 -13.82
C GLY A 253 11.69 30.65 -13.46
N LEU A 254 11.18 29.68 -12.69
CA LEU A 254 11.90 28.52 -12.19
C LEU A 254 11.69 27.26 -13.05
N GLY A 255 10.93 27.32 -14.15
CA GLY A 255 10.61 26.14 -14.96
C GLY A 255 11.82 25.33 -15.45
N SER A 256 12.94 25.99 -15.79
CA SER A 256 14.18 25.30 -16.19
C SER A 256 14.92 24.64 -15.03
N LEU A 257 14.70 25.11 -13.79
CA LEU A 257 15.29 24.55 -12.58
C LEU A 257 14.65 23.19 -12.27
N VAL A 258 13.33 23.10 -12.35
CA VAL A 258 12.55 21.88 -12.08
C VAL A 258 12.97 20.72 -12.97
N ALA A 259 13.18 20.98 -14.26
CA ALA A 259 13.64 19.96 -15.22
C ALA A 259 15.09 19.47 -14.98
N SER A 260 15.88 20.23 -14.22
CA SER A 260 17.32 19.98 -14.00
C SER A 260 17.65 19.34 -12.65
N LEU A 261 16.69 19.32 -11.72
CA LEU A 261 16.94 19.11 -10.30
C LEU A 261 16.71 17.69 -9.77
N GLY A 262 16.17 16.76 -10.58
CA GLY A 262 15.71 15.44 -10.14
C GLY A 262 16.63 14.74 -9.14
N ASN A 263 17.89 14.47 -9.52
CA ASN A 263 18.82 13.71 -8.66
C ASN A 263 19.68 14.63 -7.76
N THR A 264 19.91 15.88 -8.16
CA THR A 264 20.85 16.77 -7.45
C THR A 264 20.26 17.34 -6.15
N ILE A 265 18.93 17.43 -6.02
CA ILE A 265 18.29 17.85 -4.75
C ILE A 265 18.62 16.87 -3.62
N LEU A 266 18.41 15.57 -3.83
CA LEU A 266 18.64 14.59 -2.77
C LEU A 266 20.12 14.42 -2.44
N GLU A 267 20.99 14.41 -3.46
CA GLU A 267 22.44 14.35 -3.27
C GLU A 267 22.99 15.50 -2.41
N ASN A 268 22.32 16.66 -2.39
CA ASN A 268 22.84 17.85 -1.74
C ASN A 268 21.99 18.36 -0.55
N LEU A 269 20.74 17.89 -0.41
CA LEU A 269 19.85 18.27 0.68
C LEU A 269 19.46 17.08 1.59
N GLY A 270 19.77 15.83 1.20
CA GLY A 270 19.42 14.64 1.98
C GLY A 270 19.92 14.70 3.42
N ASP A 271 21.21 15.04 3.61
CA ASP A 271 21.85 15.20 4.92
C ASP A 271 21.15 16.24 5.83
N LYS A 272 20.32 17.12 5.26
CA LYS A 272 19.58 18.16 5.98
C LYS A 272 18.10 17.82 6.15
N LEU A 273 17.44 17.41 5.08
CA LEU A 273 16.01 17.10 5.06
C LEU A 273 15.68 15.83 5.85
N ILE A 274 16.55 14.81 5.80
CA ILE A 274 16.36 13.56 6.53
C ILE A 274 16.30 13.82 8.05
N PRO A 275 17.32 14.42 8.69
CA PRO A 275 17.29 14.68 10.13
C PRO A 275 16.27 15.74 10.56
N GLU A 276 16.06 16.79 9.76
CA GLU A 276 15.23 17.94 10.19
C GLU A 276 13.74 17.76 9.90
N VAL A 277 13.36 16.90 8.95
CA VAL A 277 11.96 16.74 8.51
C VAL A 277 11.52 15.28 8.54
N VAL A 278 12.23 14.37 7.85
CA VAL A 278 11.80 12.98 7.68
C VAL A 278 11.82 12.23 9.02
N VAL A 279 12.91 12.31 9.79
CA VAL A 279 13.03 11.57 11.06
C VAL A 279 12.10 12.12 12.14
N PRO A 280 11.94 13.44 12.34
CA PRO A 280 10.94 13.98 13.26
C PRO A 280 9.50 13.58 12.93
N LEU A 281 9.19 13.40 11.63
CA LEU A 281 7.87 13.03 11.16
C LEU A 281 7.63 11.51 11.26
N PHE A 282 8.43 10.71 10.55
CA PHE A 282 8.26 9.26 10.42
C PHE A 282 8.93 8.47 11.55
N GLY A 283 10.10 8.92 12.02
CA GLY A 283 10.88 8.23 13.05
C GLY A 283 10.24 8.23 14.44
N LYS A 284 9.13 8.95 14.63
CA LYS A 284 8.34 8.93 15.87
C LYS A 284 6.99 8.21 15.73
N TRP A 285 6.62 7.77 14.52
CA TRP A 285 5.43 6.94 14.32
C TRP A 285 5.78 5.49 14.61
N LEU A 286 5.20 4.93 15.68
CA LEU A 286 5.50 3.56 16.11
C LEU A 286 5.05 2.50 15.08
N THR A 287 4.02 2.81 14.29
CA THR A 287 3.57 1.98 13.17
C THR A 287 4.60 1.90 12.03
N ILE A 288 5.37 2.96 11.78
CA ILE A 288 6.46 2.92 10.79
C ILE A 288 7.59 2.01 11.27
N TRP A 289 7.95 2.06 12.56
CA TRP A 289 8.90 1.10 13.15
C TRP A 289 8.40 -0.35 13.06
N ALA A 290 7.10 -0.57 13.17
CA ALA A 290 6.49 -1.88 12.97
C ALA A 290 6.56 -2.35 11.50
N MET A 291 6.70 -1.43 10.54
CA MET A 291 6.86 -1.69 9.10
C MET A 291 8.33 -1.82 8.65
N VAL A 292 9.32 -1.59 9.51
CA VAL A 292 10.72 -1.90 9.16
C VAL A 292 10.86 -3.42 8.98
N PRO A 293 11.53 -3.94 7.95
CA PRO A 293 11.77 -5.39 7.82
C PRO A 293 12.65 -5.95 8.94
N ASP A 294 12.57 -7.26 9.17
CA ASP A 294 13.38 -7.93 10.17
C ASP A 294 14.89 -7.79 9.91
N GLU A 295 15.30 -7.84 8.64
CA GLU A 295 16.70 -7.72 8.25
C GLU A 295 17.30 -6.34 8.55
N ASP A 296 16.46 -5.30 8.66
CA ASP A 296 16.88 -3.91 8.75
C ASP A 296 16.72 -3.31 10.16
N ILE A 297 15.91 -3.91 11.04
CA ILE A 297 15.48 -3.27 12.29
C ILE A 297 16.64 -2.89 13.22
N ASP A 298 17.65 -3.76 13.37
CA ASP A 298 18.77 -3.50 14.26
C ASP A 298 19.64 -2.32 13.76
N GLU A 299 19.92 -2.28 12.46
CA GLU A 299 20.71 -1.22 11.84
C GLU A 299 19.93 0.10 11.79
N ALA A 300 18.64 0.06 11.44
CA ALA A 300 17.74 1.21 11.46
C ALA A 300 17.65 1.83 12.87
N MET A 301 17.52 1.00 13.91
CA MET A 301 17.51 1.43 15.31
C MET A 301 18.84 2.08 15.71
N GLU A 302 19.97 1.45 15.38
CA GLU A 302 21.30 1.99 15.69
C GLU A 302 21.54 3.33 14.98
N TYR A 303 21.28 3.38 13.67
CA TYR A 303 21.48 4.58 12.86
C TYR A 303 20.61 5.73 13.33
N THR A 304 19.30 5.50 13.50
CA THR A 304 18.36 6.56 13.84
C THR A 304 18.59 7.11 15.25
N PHE A 305 18.76 6.24 16.25
CA PHE A 305 18.93 6.68 17.64
C PHE A 305 20.32 7.25 17.93
N THR A 306 21.32 6.95 17.11
CA THR A 306 22.67 7.54 17.23
C THR A 306 22.78 8.87 16.50
N ASN A 307 22.24 8.96 15.28
CA ASN A 307 22.48 10.12 14.41
C ASN A 307 21.40 11.21 14.52
N PHE A 308 20.17 10.87 14.89
CA PHE A 308 19.05 11.80 14.77
C PHE A 308 18.30 12.08 16.07
N ILE A 309 18.36 11.18 17.05
CA ILE A 309 17.76 11.40 18.37
C ILE A 309 18.89 11.70 19.37
N PRO A 310 19.09 12.97 19.77
CA PRO A 310 20.22 13.37 20.61
C PRO A 310 20.31 12.56 21.92
N GLU A 311 21.53 12.36 22.40
CA GLU A 311 21.75 11.78 23.72
C GLU A 311 21.06 12.61 24.81
N GLY A 312 20.27 11.94 25.66
CA GLY A 312 19.47 12.57 26.70
C GLY A 312 18.21 13.30 26.22
N ALA A 313 17.80 13.14 24.95
CA ALA A 313 16.53 13.66 24.46
C ALA A 313 15.35 13.10 25.27
N GLU A 314 14.40 13.96 25.63
CA GLU A 314 13.15 13.57 26.28
C GLU A 314 12.40 12.54 25.42
N GLY A 315 11.79 11.53 26.05
CA GLY A 315 11.04 10.47 25.35
C GLY A 315 11.89 9.42 24.61
N LYS A 316 13.20 9.63 24.39
CA LYS A 316 14.08 8.70 23.64
C LYS A 316 14.01 7.26 24.14
N GLU A 317 14.22 7.04 25.44
CA GLU A 317 14.22 5.70 26.03
C GLU A 317 12.84 5.05 26.02
N GLU A 318 11.78 5.86 26.13
CA GLU A 318 10.41 5.38 26.09
C GLU A 318 10.01 4.96 24.67
N LEU A 319 10.36 5.77 23.66
CA LEU A 319 10.20 5.42 22.25
C LEU A 319 10.92 4.11 21.93
N ARG A 320 12.20 3.99 22.32
CA ARG A 320 12.99 2.75 22.16
C ARG A 320 12.28 1.57 22.83
N SER A 321 11.82 1.73 24.06
CA SER A 321 11.14 0.65 24.79
C SER A 321 9.83 0.21 24.13
N LYS A 322 9.07 1.12 23.52
CA LYS A 322 7.83 0.79 22.79
C LYS A 322 8.14 0.00 21.52
N ILE A 323 9.17 0.39 20.78
CA ILE A 323 9.65 -0.35 19.60
C ILE A 323 10.11 -1.77 19.99
N GLU A 324 10.94 -1.89 21.03
CA GLU A 324 11.42 -3.20 21.51
C GLU A 324 10.30 -4.11 22.01
N LYS A 325 9.28 -3.52 22.65
CA LYS A 325 8.08 -4.26 23.05
C LYS A 325 7.35 -4.84 21.84
N TYR A 326 7.18 -4.06 20.77
CA TYR A 326 6.59 -4.56 19.52
C TYR A 326 7.44 -5.68 18.92
N ASN A 327 8.76 -5.48 18.86
CA ASN A 327 9.69 -6.49 18.33
C ASN A 327 9.53 -7.83 19.07
N THR A 328 9.63 -7.79 20.40
CA THR A 328 9.58 -8.99 21.26
C THR A 328 8.23 -9.71 21.23
N LEU A 329 7.12 -8.96 21.21
CA LEU A 329 5.79 -9.52 21.40
C LEU A 329 5.07 -9.85 20.09
N VAL A 330 5.40 -9.15 19.00
CA VAL A 330 4.72 -9.29 17.71
C VAL A 330 5.70 -9.75 16.63
N ARG A 331 6.74 -8.96 16.31
CA ARG A 331 7.67 -9.23 15.20
C ARG A 331 8.34 -10.60 15.31
N ASP A 332 8.93 -10.90 16.46
CA ASP A 332 9.66 -12.15 16.73
C ASP A 332 8.74 -13.38 16.70
N LYS A 333 7.43 -13.16 16.82
CA LYS A 333 6.41 -14.21 16.90
C LYS A 333 5.49 -14.25 15.69
N LYS A 334 5.71 -13.42 14.67
CA LYS A 334 4.77 -13.24 13.55
C LYS A 334 4.44 -14.57 12.86
N ASP A 335 5.45 -15.40 12.58
CA ASP A 335 5.25 -16.71 11.95
C ASP A 335 4.41 -17.63 12.84
N GLU A 336 4.69 -17.67 14.14
CA GLU A 336 3.93 -18.47 15.10
C GLU A 336 2.46 -18.01 15.17
N LEU A 337 2.24 -16.69 15.17
CA LEU A 337 0.91 -16.09 15.22
C LEU A 337 0.12 -16.35 13.93
N LEU A 338 0.75 -16.19 12.76
CA LEU A 338 0.15 -16.48 11.47
C LEU A 338 -0.18 -17.97 11.34
N LEU A 339 0.72 -18.86 11.75
CA LEU A 339 0.46 -20.31 11.75
C LEU A 339 -0.67 -20.69 12.73
N LYS A 340 -0.86 -19.93 13.83
CA LYS A 340 -2.01 -20.11 14.73
C LYS A 340 -3.29 -19.57 14.11
N ALA A 341 -3.25 -18.45 13.39
CA ALA A 341 -4.38 -17.90 12.64
C ALA A 341 -4.91 -18.92 11.64
N ASP A 342 -4.01 -19.49 10.83
CA ASP A 342 -4.30 -20.55 9.85
C ASP A 342 -4.98 -21.78 10.47
N ARG A 343 -4.63 -22.15 11.70
CA ARG A 343 -5.25 -23.29 12.40
C ARG A 343 -6.56 -22.93 13.12
N ASN A 344 -6.86 -21.65 13.29
CA ASN A 344 -8.00 -21.19 14.10
C ASN A 344 -9.30 -21.16 13.29
N GLY A 345 -9.22 -20.88 11.99
CA GLY A 345 -10.35 -20.78 11.10
C GLY A 345 -9.89 -20.46 9.68
N ASN A 346 -10.82 -20.04 8.82
CA ASN A 346 -10.50 -19.77 7.42
C ASN A 346 -9.41 -18.71 7.31
N PHE A 347 -8.45 -18.94 6.43
CA PHE A 347 -7.26 -18.12 6.30
C PHE A 347 -6.81 -18.01 4.84
N GLY A 348 -6.43 -16.80 4.43
CA GLY A 348 -5.85 -16.59 3.10
C GLY A 348 -4.96 -15.36 3.03
N VAL A 349 -3.99 -15.40 2.12
CA VAL A 349 -3.04 -14.32 1.84
C VAL A 349 -3.16 -13.91 0.39
N ILE A 350 -3.23 -12.62 0.13
CA ILE A 350 -3.28 -12.05 -1.22
C ILE A 350 -2.08 -11.13 -1.34
N SER A 351 -1.19 -11.42 -2.26
CA SER A 351 -0.01 -10.61 -2.56
C SER A 351 -0.13 -10.03 -3.95
N ARG A 352 0.11 -8.73 -4.09
CA ARG A 352 0.13 -8.04 -5.38
C ARG A 352 1.57 -7.88 -5.85
N TYR A 353 1.79 -7.88 -7.17
CA TYR A 353 3.14 -7.77 -7.74
C TYR A 353 3.15 -7.20 -9.15
N GLY A 354 4.34 -6.88 -9.66
CA GLY A 354 4.54 -6.46 -11.06
C GLY A 354 5.03 -5.02 -11.21
N TYR A 355 5.17 -4.28 -10.10
CA TYR A 355 5.76 -2.95 -10.06
C TYR A 355 7.12 -2.99 -9.35
N SER A 356 7.87 -1.89 -9.45
CA SER A 356 9.06 -1.66 -8.63
C SER A 356 8.65 -1.10 -7.27
N SER A 357 9.41 -1.39 -6.21
CA SER A 357 9.25 -0.70 -4.92
C SER A 357 9.42 0.81 -5.05
N ILE A 358 9.02 1.55 -4.00
CA ILE A 358 9.11 3.01 -3.98
C ILE A 358 10.53 3.44 -4.41
N PRO A 359 10.66 4.30 -5.43
CA PRO A 359 11.92 4.60 -6.14
C PRO A 359 12.87 5.52 -5.37
N ALA A 360 12.92 5.39 -4.05
CA ALA A 360 13.52 6.37 -3.16
C ALA A 360 14.65 5.80 -2.31
N THR A 361 14.95 4.50 -2.43
CA THR A 361 16.05 3.81 -1.72
C THR A 361 16.81 2.91 -2.68
N SER A 362 17.95 2.36 -2.25
CA SER A 362 18.69 1.38 -3.08
C SER A 362 17.89 0.12 -3.41
N GLN A 363 16.78 -0.14 -2.69
CA GLN A 363 15.91 -1.29 -2.86
C GLN A 363 14.80 -1.09 -3.90
N TRP A 364 14.81 -0.01 -4.68
CA TRP A 364 13.78 0.25 -5.69
C TRP A 364 13.56 -0.89 -6.69
N GLN A 365 14.56 -1.76 -6.91
CA GLN A 365 14.45 -2.90 -7.83
C GLN A 365 13.72 -4.11 -7.23
N GLN A 366 13.29 -4.08 -5.96
CA GLN A 366 12.43 -5.14 -5.44
C GLN A 366 11.09 -5.11 -6.19
N ILE A 367 10.51 -6.30 -6.43
CA ILE A 367 9.17 -6.40 -6.99
C ILE A 367 8.16 -6.05 -5.89
N SER A 368 7.18 -5.22 -6.23
CA SER A 368 6.16 -4.69 -5.33
C SER A 368 4.80 -4.54 -6.02
N ASP A 369 3.83 -4.04 -5.27
CA ASP A 369 2.55 -3.55 -5.76
C ASP A 369 2.48 -2.02 -5.97
N GLY A 370 3.66 -1.38 -6.00
CA GLY A 370 3.86 0.06 -6.05
C GLY A 370 4.11 0.71 -4.69
N VAL A 371 3.86 -0.02 -3.59
CA VAL A 371 4.12 0.43 -2.22
C VAL A 371 4.87 -0.65 -1.46
N LEU A 372 4.25 -1.82 -1.22
CA LEU A 372 4.83 -2.89 -0.42
C LEU A 372 5.57 -3.92 -1.27
N ASP A 373 6.75 -4.33 -0.80
CA ASP A 373 7.52 -5.40 -1.44
C ASP A 373 6.72 -6.70 -1.45
N SER A 374 6.60 -7.32 -2.62
CA SER A 374 5.81 -8.54 -2.80
C SER A 374 6.38 -9.71 -2.01
N LYS A 375 7.70 -9.75 -1.77
CA LYS A 375 8.34 -10.75 -0.89
C LYS A 375 7.78 -10.69 0.54
N ASN A 376 7.47 -9.48 1.03
CA ASN A 376 7.00 -9.26 2.39
C ASN A 376 5.48 -9.46 2.48
N SER A 377 4.72 -8.93 1.52
CA SER A 377 3.27 -9.08 1.50
C SER A 377 2.78 -10.51 1.25
N SER A 378 3.62 -11.36 0.65
CA SER A 378 3.38 -12.79 0.48
C SER A 378 3.86 -13.66 1.64
N PHE A 379 4.47 -13.07 2.66
CA PHE A 379 5.11 -13.78 3.78
C PHE A 379 6.24 -14.72 3.33
N GLY A 380 7.11 -14.21 2.46
CA GLY A 380 8.42 -14.82 2.17
C GLY A 380 8.54 -15.51 0.81
N ALA A 381 7.65 -15.27 -0.16
CA ALA A 381 7.89 -15.79 -1.50
C ALA A 381 9.15 -15.14 -2.10
N THR A 382 9.85 -15.90 -2.95
CA THR A 382 11.05 -15.43 -3.62
C THR A 382 10.66 -14.76 -4.93
N PHE A 383 11.17 -13.55 -5.13
CA PHE A 383 10.94 -12.77 -6.33
C PHE A 383 12.26 -12.52 -7.07
N ALA A 384 12.18 -12.44 -8.39
CA ALA A 384 13.22 -11.82 -9.19
C ALA A 384 13.30 -10.31 -8.88
N LEU A 385 14.38 -9.66 -9.31
CA LEU A 385 14.41 -8.20 -9.34
C LEU A 385 13.48 -7.67 -10.45
N TYR A 386 12.99 -6.46 -10.27
CA TYR A 386 12.17 -5.76 -11.25
C TYR A 386 12.88 -5.68 -12.61
N GLY A 387 12.18 -6.13 -13.65
CA GLY A 387 12.70 -6.25 -15.02
C GLY A 387 13.53 -7.51 -15.30
N ALA A 388 13.67 -8.43 -14.35
CA ALA A 388 14.37 -9.70 -14.50
C ALA A 388 13.44 -10.91 -14.27
N THR A 389 13.94 -12.10 -14.59
CA THR A 389 13.32 -13.39 -14.21
C THR A 389 14.14 -14.05 -13.11
N LEU A 390 13.55 -15.03 -12.42
CA LEU A 390 14.25 -15.89 -11.49
C LEU A 390 15.42 -16.59 -12.16
N ASP A 391 16.43 -16.94 -11.37
CA ASP A 391 17.55 -17.74 -11.84
C ASP A 391 17.08 -19.10 -12.35
N ASP A 392 17.68 -19.59 -13.44
CA ASP A 392 17.40 -20.93 -14.00
C ASP A 392 17.58 -22.04 -12.94
N GLY A 393 18.46 -21.84 -11.96
CA GLY A 393 18.66 -22.77 -10.85
C GLY A 393 17.44 -22.88 -9.93
N ILE A 394 16.69 -21.79 -9.72
CA ILE A 394 15.43 -21.80 -8.96
C ILE A 394 14.35 -22.46 -9.82
N ILE A 395 14.17 -21.96 -11.04
CA ILE A 395 13.12 -22.43 -11.97
C ILE A 395 13.20 -23.94 -12.21
N ASN A 396 14.40 -24.49 -12.39
CA ASN A 396 14.58 -25.92 -12.69
C ASN A 396 14.43 -26.84 -11.46
N ASN A 397 14.51 -26.30 -10.24
CA ASN A 397 14.45 -27.07 -9.00
C ASN A 397 13.12 -26.89 -8.24
N THR A 398 12.31 -25.91 -8.61
CA THR A 398 10.97 -25.69 -8.05
C THR A 398 9.91 -26.35 -8.92
N PRO A 399 8.88 -27.01 -8.34
CA PRO A 399 7.79 -27.57 -9.13
C PRO A 399 7.09 -26.47 -9.97
N PRO A 400 6.81 -26.69 -11.26
CA PRO A 400 6.34 -25.64 -12.17
C PRO A 400 5.08 -24.91 -11.70
N GLU A 401 4.21 -25.58 -10.95
CA GLU A 401 2.99 -24.99 -10.40
C GLU A 401 3.25 -23.83 -9.41
N PHE A 402 4.42 -23.77 -8.78
CA PHE A 402 4.81 -22.68 -7.87
C PHE A 402 5.58 -21.56 -8.56
N ILE A 403 5.90 -21.69 -9.84
CA ILE A 403 6.57 -20.65 -10.62
C ILE A 403 5.52 -19.84 -11.38
N SER A 404 5.55 -18.52 -11.26
CA SER A 404 4.62 -17.66 -12.02
C SER A 404 4.82 -17.83 -13.54
N PRO A 405 3.79 -17.61 -14.37
CA PRO A 405 3.90 -17.72 -15.82
C PRO A 405 5.02 -16.86 -16.43
N ASP A 406 5.29 -15.70 -15.85
CA ASP A 406 6.37 -14.80 -16.26
C ASP A 406 7.73 -15.10 -15.61
N LYS A 407 7.82 -16.16 -14.79
CA LYS A 407 9.03 -16.63 -14.12
C LYS A 407 9.66 -15.60 -13.17
N THR A 408 8.84 -14.73 -12.59
CA THR A 408 9.29 -13.71 -11.63
C THR A 408 9.05 -14.10 -10.18
N VAL A 409 8.17 -15.07 -9.91
CA VAL A 409 7.77 -15.48 -8.56
C VAL A 409 7.99 -16.98 -8.36
N ASP A 410 8.62 -17.35 -7.25
CA ASP A 410 8.64 -18.69 -6.69
C ASP A 410 7.82 -18.68 -5.39
N ALA A 411 6.57 -19.12 -5.52
CA ALA A 411 5.62 -19.18 -4.43
C ALA A 411 5.92 -20.28 -3.41
N SER A 412 6.79 -21.26 -3.72
CA SER A 412 7.06 -22.40 -2.82
C SER A 412 7.78 -22.00 -1.52
N THR A 413 8.34 -20.79 -1.50
CA THR A 413 9.14 -20.27 -0.39
C THR A 413 8.34 -19.44 0.62
N CYS A 414 7.12 -19.02 0.30
CA CYS A 414 6.28 -18.32 1.27
C CYS A 414 5.74 -19.26 2.36
N LEU A 415 5.29 -18.66 3.46
CA LEU A 415 4.79 -19.41 4.62
C LEU A 415 3.53 -20.24 4.32
N PHE A 416 2.69 -19.82 3.36
CA PHE A 416 1.41 -20.46 3.03
C PHE A 416 1.20 -20.69 1.53
N PRO A 417 2.04 -21.51 0.86
CA PRO A 417 2.07 -21.58 -0.60
C PRO A 417 0.78 -22.12 -1.25
N GLU A 418 -0.08 -22.78 -0.45
CA GLU A 418 -1.38 -23.29 -0.87
C GLU A 418 -2.55 -22.33 -0.57
N LYS A 419 -2.30 -21.26 0.18
CA LYS A 419 -3.29 -20.24 0.59
C LYS A 419 -2.81 -18.81 0.29
N THR A 420 -1.85 -18.68 -0.62
CA THR A 420 -1.36 -17.39 -1.10
C THR A 420 -1.69 -17.22 -2.59
N TRP A 421 -2.48 -16.20 -2.89
CA TRP A 421 -2.81 -15.77 -4.25
C TRP A 421 -1.93 -14.59 -4.66
N PHE A 422 -1.38 -14.63 -5.87
CA PHE A 422 -0.52 -13.61 -6.42
C PHE A 422 -1.23 -12.89 -7.57
N ILE A 423 -1.45 -11.59 -7.45
CA ILE A 423 -2.16 -10.78 -8.45
C ILE A 423 -1.18 -9.82 -9.11
N LYS A 424 -0.87 -10.08 -10.38
CA LYS A 424 0.00 -9.26 -11.20
C LYS A 424 -0.69 -7.98 -11.65
N TYR A 425 0.01 -6.85 -11.59
CA TYR A 425 -0.44 -5.52 -12.02
C TYR A 425 -1.69 -4.98 -11.32
N ALA A 426 -2.08 -5.56 -10.19
CA ALA A 426 -3.00 -4.91 -9.26
C ALA A 426 -2.21 -3.91 -8.41
N LYS A 427 -2.62 -2.64 -8.37
CA LYS A 427 -1.93 -1.60 -7.58
C LYS A 427 -2.27 -1.73 -6.11
N HIS A 428 -1.41 -1.22 -5.21
CA HIS A 428 -1.61 -1.30 -3.77
C HIS A 428 -3.00 -0.80 -3.30
N SER A 429 -3.38 0.41 -3.70
CA SER A 429 -4.56 1.12 -3.19
C SER A 429 -5.85 0.90 -3.98
N ASP A 430 -5.77 0.18 -5.11
CA ASP A 430 -6.95 -0.07 -5.94
C ASP A 430 -7.81 -1.18 -5.32
N ASN A 431 -9.12 -1.07 -5.49
CA ASN A 431 -10.04 -2.15 -5.18
C ASN A 431 -10.73 -2.67 -6.45
N TYR A 432 -11.02 -3.97 -6.48
CA TYR A 432 -11.59 -4.65 -7.64
C TYR A 432 -12.69 -5.61 -7.17
N ASP A 433 -13.83 -5.65 -7.87
CA ASP A 433 -14.95 -6.54 -7.51
C ASP A 433 -14.53 -8.02 -7.44
N ASP A 434 -13.64 -8.46 -8.34
CA ASP A 434 -13.11 -9.84 -8.34
C ASP A 434 -12.19 -10.09 -7.12
N LEU A 435 -11.54 -9.06 -6.56
CA LEU A 435 -10.74 -9.16 -5.34
C LEU A 435 -11.64 -9.28 -4.10
N ASP A 436 -12.67 -8.45 -4.00
CA ASP A 436 -13.68 -8.54 -2.93
C ASP A 436 -14.32 -9.92 -2.93
N HIS A 437 -14.61 -10.46 -4.12
CA HIS A 437 -15.14 -11.81 -4.25
C HIS A 437 -14.16 -12.89 -3.77
N LEU A 438 -12.86 -12.77 -4.06
CA LEU A 438 -11.86 -13.69 -3.53
C LEU A 438 -11.76 -13.60 -1.99
N VAL A 439 -11.77 -12.39 -1.43
CA VAL A 439 -11.78 -12.17 0.02
C VAL A 439 -13.01 -12.81 0.66
N ASP A 440 -14.19 -12.60 0.08
CA ASP A 440 -15.44 -13.23 0.53
C ASP A 440 -15.35 -14.76 0.51
N CYS A 441 -14.78 -15.33 -0.56
CA CYS A 441 -14.57 -16.76 -0.66
C CYS A 441 -13.59 -17.27 0.41
N ILE A 442 -12.52 -16.52 0.73
CA ILE A 442 -11.60 -16.87 1.82
C ILE A 442 -12.35 -16.85 3.14
N LEU A 443 -13.09 -15.78 3.45
CA LEU A 443 -13.69 -15.60 4.76
C LEU A 443 -14.84 -16.57 5.02
N TYR A 444 -15.70 -16.82 4.03
CA TYR A 444 -17.02 -17.38 4.29
C TYR A 444 -17.31 -18.76 3.70
N SER A 445 -16.33 -19.39 3.05
CA SER A 445 -16.54 -20.75 2.53
C SER A 445 -16.70 -21.77 3.67
N GLU A 446 -17.64 -22.71 3.49
CA GLU A 446 -17.91 -23.83 4.42
C GLU A 446 -16.68 -24.70 4.64
N GLU A 447 -15.99 -24.99 3.54
CA GLU A 447 -14.71 -25.66 3.55
C GLU A 447 -13.62 -24.63 3.28
N GLU A 448 -12.51 -24.77 4.00
CA GLU A 448 -11.34 -23.95 3.79
C GLU A 448 -10.89 -24.01 2.32
N ILE A 449 -10.74 -22.84 1.70
CA ILE A 449 -10.30 -22.75 0.32
C ILE A 449 -8.79 -22.64 0.20
N THR A 450 -8.27 -23.19 -0.88
CA THR A 450 -6.87 -23.12 -1.29
C THR A 450 -6.80 -22.60 -2.72
N VAL A 451 -5.59 -22.35 -3.21
CA VAL A 451 -5.33 -21.97 -4.61
C VAL A 451 -5.78 -23.02 -5.66
N TYR A 452 -6.23 -24.19 -5.23
CA TYR A 452 -6.80 -25.24 -6.09
C TYR A 452 -8.32 -25.38 -6.00
N SER A 453 -8.96 -24.71 -5.03
CA SER A 453 -10.38 -24.89 -4.74
C SER A 453 -11.27 -24.23 -5.80
N LEU A 454 -10.87 -23.05 -6.30
CA LEU A 454 -11.63 -22.22 -7.23
C LEU A 454 -10.86 -22.06 -8.55
N LYS A 455 -11.49 -22.41 -9.68
CA LYS A 455 -10.83 -22.39 -10.99
C LYS A 455 -10.61 -20.97 -11.50
N GLU A 456 -11.48 -20.06 -11.11
CA GLU A 456 -11.45 -18.63 -11.37
C GLU A 456 -10.34 -17.92 -10.59
N PHE A 457 -9.93 -18.47 -9.44
CA PHE A 457 -8.89 -17.93 -8.57
C PHE A 457 -7.74 -18.91 -8.34
N PRO A 458 -6.96 -19.27 -9.39
CA PRO A 458 -5.74 -20.04 -9.21
C PRO A 458 -4.67 -19.20 -8.51
N ARG A 459 -3.56 -19.85 -8.11
CA ARG A 459 -2.41 -19.20 -7.44
C ARG A 459 -1.92 -17.92 -8.13
N PHE A 460 -1.84 -17.93 -9.46
CA PHE A 460 -1.36 -16.79 -10.24
C PHE A 460 -2.50 -16.14 -11.03
N LEU A 461 -2.71 -14.87 -10.74
CA LEU A 461 -3.74 -14.02 -11.29
C LEU A 461 -3.10 -12.78 -11.92
N ILE A 462 -3.82 -12.15 -12.86
CA ILE A 462 -3.42 -10.89 -13.47
C ILE A 462 -4.62 -9.94 -13.51
N TYR A 463 -4.40 -8.69 -13.13
CA TYR A 463 -5.34 -7.62 -13.38
C TYR A 463 -5.25 -7.20 -14.86
N ASN A 464 -6.38 -7.32 -15.57
CA ASN A 464 -6.52 -6.91 -16.95
C ASN A 464 -7.28 -5.58 -17.01
N SER A 465 -6.55 -4.50 -17.31
CA SER A 465 -7.11 -3.14 -17.39
C SER A 465 -8.05 -2.91 -18.58
N ASP A 466 -7.96 -3.69 -19.66
CA ASP A 466 -8.85 -3.54 -20.83
C ASP A 466 -10.30 -3.94 -20.51
N ILE A 467 -10.46 -4.91 -19.60
CA ILE A 467 -11.77 -5.39 -19.16
C ILE A 467 -12.08 -5.05 -17.70
N ASN A 468 -11.14 -4.41 -16.99
CA ASN A 468 -11.21 -4.07 -15.57
C ASN A 468 -11.57 -5.29 -14.69
N ARG A 469 -10.81 -6.39 -14.83
CA ARG A 469 -11.06 -7.64 -14.10
C ARG A 469 -9.78 -8.35 -13.68
N ILE A 470 -9.88 -9.13 -12.62
CA ILE A 470 -8.84 -10.08 -12.22
C ILE A 470 -9.17 -11.43 -12.85
N ILE A 471 -8.20 -12.00 -13.58
CA ILE A 471 -8.35 -13.27 -14.31
C ILE A 471 -7.15 -14.17 -14.06
N PRO A 472 -7.26 -15.49 -14.30
CA PRO A 472 -6.12 -16.41 -14.32
C PRO A 472 -4.97 -15.88 -15.19
N ASP A 473 -3.75 -15.82 -14.62
CA ASP A 473 -2.57 -15.49 -15.41
C ASP A 473 -2.19 -16.72 -16.25
N THR A 474 -2.17 -16.53 -17.57
CA THR A 474 -1.84 -17.59 -18.53
C THR A 474 -0.74 -17.06 -19.45
N GLU A 475 0.21 -17.93 -19.84
CA GLU A 475 1.36 -17.54 -20.69
C GLU A 475 0.93 -16.79 -21.98
N GLU A 476 -0.30 -16.98 -22.48
CA GLU A 476 -0.81 -16.33 -23.69
C GLU A 476 -1.02 -14.81 -23.53
N ILE A 477 -1.35 -14.32 -22.33
CA ILE A 477 -1.58 -12.89 -22.06
C ILE A 477 -0.26 -12.10 -22.13
N LEU A 478 0.88 -12.75 -21.88
CA LEU A 478 2.23 -12.16 -21.97
C LEU A 478 2.55 -11.63 -23.37
N ASN A 479 1.91 -12.15 -24.43
CA ASN A 479 2.20 -11.75 -25.81
C ASN A 479 1.35 -10.57 -26.31
N GLU A 480 0.23 -10.26 -25.66
CA GLU A 480 -0.64 -9.12 -26.05
C GLU A 480 -0.31 -7.85 -25.24
N ASN A 481 0.20 -7.98 -24.01
CA ASN A 481 0.67 -6.86 -23.20
C ASN A 481 2.10 -6.39 -23.55
N ASN A 482 2.38 -6.23 -24.85
CA ASN A 482 3.44 -5.33 -25.34
C ASN A 482 3.14 -3.84 -25.03
N GLY A 483 2.14 -3.55 -24.17
CA GLY A 483 1.76 -2.25 -23.67
C GLY A 483 2.89 -1.54 -22.94
N ILE A 484 3.65 -2.23 -22.08
CA ILE A 484 4.76 -1.64 -21.29
C ILE A 484 5.90 -1.17 -22.21
N PHE A 485 6.32 -2.00 -23.18
CA PHE A 485 7.30 -1.59 -24.18
C PHE A 485 6.80 -0.45 -25.08
N SER A 486 5.50 -0.44 -25.42
CA SER A 486 4.89 0.64 -26.20
C SER A 486 4.72 1.94 -25.41
N PHE A 487 4.54 1.86 -24.09
CA PHE A 487 4.32 2.99 -23.19
C PHE A 487 5.64 3.66 -22.82
N LEU A 488 6.67 2.89 -22.46
CA LEU A 488 8.05 3.38 -22.33
C LEU A 488 8.55 4.03 -23.64
N GLN A 489 8.12 3.49 -24.78
CA GLN A 489 8.40 4.10 -26.08
C GLN A 489 7.63 5.41 -26.29
N LYS A 490 6.35 5.48 -25.92
CA LYS A 490 5.54 6.71 -25.95
C LYS A 490 6.07 7.78 -24.99
N ILE A 491 6.57 7.42 -23.81
CA ILE A 491 7.19 8.34 -22.85
C ILE A 491 8.54 8.83 -23.37
N LYS A 492 9.39 7.96 -23.92
CA LYS A 492 10.61 8.37 -24.64
C LYS A 492 10.29 9.33 -25.78
N GLU A 493 9.22 9.08 -26.53
CA GLU A 493 8.76 9.97 -27.60
C GLU A 493 8.22 11.30 -27.06
N PHE A 494 7.49 11.29 -25.94
CA PHE A 494 6.99 12.48 -25.24
C PHE A 494 8.13 13.37 -24.72
N PHE A 495 9.09 12.80 -24.00
CA PHE A 495 10.28 13.52 -23.55
C PHE A 495 11.16 13.96 -24.72
N ALA A 496 11.27 13.18 -25.80
CA ALA A 496 11.95 13.61 -27.00
C ALA A 496 11.25 14.81 -27.67
N VAL A 497 9.91 14.88 -27.63
CA VAL A 497 9.13 16.03 -28.10
C VAL A 497 9.33 17.25 -27.21
N ILE A 498 9.35 17.09 -25.89
CA ILE A 498 9.67 18.16 -24.93
C ILE A 498 11.09 18.69 -25.16
N LEU A 499 12.09 17.81 -25.21
CA LEU A 499 13.49 18.15 -25.52
C LEU A 499 13.63 18.85 -26.88
N LYS A 500 12.85 18.45 -27.87
CA LYS A 500 12.83 19.06 -29.21
C LYS A 500 12.18 20.46 -29.19
N LYS A 501 11.12 20.66 -28.41
CA LYS A 501 10.50 21.98 -28.18
C LYS A 501 11.43 22.91 -27.39
N LEU A 502 12.10 22.40 -26.37
CA LEU A 502 13.12 23.13 -25.60
C LEU A 502 14.28 23.55 -26.50
N ARG A 503 14.82 22.66 -27.34
CA ARG A 503 15.86 23.00 -28.34
C ARG A 503 15.40 24.02 -29.37
N ALA A 504 14.11 24.05 -29.72
CA ALA A 504 13.57 25.07 -30.62
C ALA A 504 13.48 26.45 -29.96
N LEU A 505 13.24 26.52 -28.64
CA LEU A 505 13.33 27.76 -27.84
C LEU A 505 14.77 28.28 -27.74
N PHE A 506 15.77 27.40 -27.62
CA PHE A 506 17.20 27.79 -27.60
C PHE A 506 17.76 28.27 -28.94
N ASN A 507 17.06 28.05 -30.06
CA ASN A 507 17.48 28.54 -31.39
C ASN A 507 16.82 29.86 -31.79
N VAL A 508 16.03 30.48 -30.90
CA VAL A 508 15.36 31.78 -31.10
C VAL A 508 15.89 32.86 -30.12
N LEU A 509 16.83 32.51 -29.24
CA LEU A 509 17.73 33.41 -28.52
C LEU A 509 19.11 33.37 -29.19
#